data_AF-A0A524GR25-F1
#
_entry.id   AF-A0A524GR25-F1
#
_cell.length_a   1.000
_cell.length_b   1.000
_cell.length_c   1.000
_cell.angle_alpha   90.00
_cell.angle_beta   90.00
_cell.angle_gamma   90.00
#
_symmetry.space_group_name_H-M   'P 1'
#
loop_
_entity.id
_entity.type
_entity.pdbx_description
1 polymer ?
#
loop_
_entity_poly.entity_id
_entity_poly.type
_entity_poly.pdbx_seq_one_letter_code
_entity_poly.pdbx_strand_id
1 'polypeptide(L)'
;MLLALHNTFVIILQRTKRTRPPGAKTMTAFNETFEKLTALQKEGLEPVRQFHGMAVEAFEQVARKNYAFFGDVLEFAVAQAKLTIDVREPKALFDQQVASTKEFAELVTKRATEYVELGKSLQETTSDLIDKDFVEPVKKAAAASAKKAA
;
A
#
# COMPACT_ATOMS: atom_id res chain seq x y z
N MET A 1 -23.33 75.22 5.30
CA MET A 1 -22.14 74.87 6.10
C MET A 1 -22.30 73.56 6.93
N LEU A 2 -23.50 72.96 7.02
CA LEU A 2 -23.71 71.67 7.73
C LEU A 2 -23.42 70.40 6.89
N LEU A 3 -23.44 70.47 5.55
CA LEU A 3 -23.20 69.30 4.69
C LEU A 3 -21.72 68.88 4.59
N ALA A 4 -20.77 69.79 4.84
CA ALA A 4 -19.34 69.49 4.78
C ALA A 4 -18.86 68.66 6.00
N LEU A 5 -19.49 68.84 7.16
CA LEU A 5 -19.13 68.14 8.40
C LEU A 5 -19.63 66.69 8.43
N HIS A 6 -20.73 66.39 7.73
CA HIS A 6 -21.28 65.03 7.68
C HIS A 6 -20.43 64.09 6.80
N ASN A 7 -19.86 64.61 5.70
CA ASN A 7 -19.08 63.81 4.77
C ASN A 7 -17.70 63.45 5.33
N THR A 8 -17.08 64.34 6.11
CA THR A 8 -15.81 64.06 6.80
C THR A 8 -15.98 63.04 7.93
N PHE A 9 -17.11 63.05 8.64
CA PHE A 9 -17.37 62.11 9.73
C PHE A 9 -17.59 60.68 9.23
N VAL A 10 -18.24 60.50 8.07
CA VAL A 10 -18.43 59.18 7.43
C VAL A 10 -17.10 58.61 6.89
N ILE A 11 -16.23 59.46 6.32
CA ILE A 11 -14.91 59.02 5.82
C ILE A 11 -13.99 58.60 6.98
N ILE A 12 -14.04 59.30 8.11
CA ILE A 12 -13.25 58.95 9.31
C ILE A 12 -13.78 57.66 9.96
N LEU A 13 -15.10 57.46 10.03
CA LEU A 13 -15.70 56.25 10.59
C LEU A 13 -15.62 55.01 9.68
N GLN A 14 -15.48 55.18 8.36
CA GLN A 14 -15.19 54.06 7.45
C GLN A 14 -13.71 53.66 7.45
N ARG A 15 -12.79 54.55 7.84
CA ARG A 15 -11.35 54.25 7.97
C ARG A 15 -11.01 53.46 9.24
N THR A 16 -11.81 53.57 10.31
CA THR A 16 -11.57 52.85 11.57
C THR A 16 -12.10 51.40 11.57
N LYS A 17 -12.98 51.03 10.63
CA LYS A 17 -13.47 49.63 10.49
C LYS A 17 -12.59 48.73 9.61
N ARG A 18 -11.46 49.21 9.08
CA ARG A 18 -10.64 48.47 8.10
C ARG A 18 -9.20 48.20 8.52
N THR A 19 -8.89 48.25 9.80
CA THR A 19 -7.66 47.66 10.34
C THR A 19 -8.03 46.42 11.13
N ARG A 20 -8.08 45.26 10.44
CA ARG A 20 -7.88 44.00 11.16
C ARG A 20 -6.54 44.10 11.90
N PRO A 21 -6.45 43.67 13.16
CA PRO A 21 -5.22 43.78 13.93
C PRO A 21 -4.07 43.12 13.14
N PRO A 22 -2.85 43.69 13.17
CA PRO A 22 -1.69 43.14 12.45
C PRO A 22 -1.38 41.68 12.81
N GLY A 23 -1.89 41.19 13.96
CA GLY A 23 -1.82 39.78 14.36
C GLY A 23 -2.72 38.81 13.58
N ALA A 24 -3.77 39.27 12.90
CA ALA A 24 -4.68 38.38 12.17
C ALA A 24 -4.04 37.80 10.91
N LYS A 25 -3.16 38.54 10.22
CA LYS A 25 -2.45 38.07 9.02
C LYS A 25 -1.27 37.16 9.35
N THR A 26 -0.57 37.41 10.46
CA THR A 26 0.56 36.59 10.90
C THR A 26 0.09 35.26 11.52
N MET A 27 -1.02 35.27 12.26
CA MET A 27 -1.62 34.03 12.80
C MET A 27 -2.16 33.13 11.68
N THR A 28 -2.77 33.72 10.62
CA THR A 28 -3.19 32.94 9.44
C THR A 28 -2.00 32.42 8.63
N ALA A 29 -0.94 33.22 8.45
CA ALA A 29 0.25 32.79 7.71
C ALA A 29 1.02 31.68 8.44
N PHE A 30 1.10 31.75 9.78
CA PHE A 30 1.66 30.67 10.60
C PHE A 30 0.82 29.40 10.49
N ASN A 31 -0.51 29.52 10.58
CA ASN A 31 -1.42 28.37 10.46
C ASN A 31 -1.34 27.73 9.07
N GLU A 32 -1.31 28.52 7.99
CA GLU A 32 -1.13 28.03 6.61
C GLU A 32 0.22 27.33 6.41
N THR A 33 1.28 27.83 7.03
CA THR A 33 2.62 27.22 6.96
C THR A 33 2.65 25.90 7.73
N PHE A 34 2.02 25.86 8.90
CA PHE A 34 1.90 24.66 9.72
C PHE A 34 1.05 23.58 9.04
N GLU A 35 -0.09 23.96 8.43
CA GLU A 35 -0.92 23.05 7.66
C GLU A 35 -0.18 22.49 6.44
N LYS A 36 0.58 23.33 5.71
CA LYS A 36 1.44 22.86 4.62
C LYS A 36 2.53 21.90 5.08
N LEU A 37 3.18 22.18 6.20
CA LEU A 37 4.21 21.30 6.75
C LEU A 37 3.62 19.94 7.17
N THR A 38 2.45 19.97 7.80
CA THR A 38 1.72 18.77 8.21
C THR A 38 1.24 17.97 7.00
N ALA A 39 0.73 18.65 5.97
CA ALA A 39 0.35 18.03 4.71
C ALA A 39 1.54 17.39 4.01
N LEU A 40 2.69 18.07 3.94
CA LEU A 40 3.92 17.53 3.34
C LEU A 40 4.47 16.33 4.12
N GLN A 41 4.42 16.35 5.45
CA GLN A 41 4.81 15.19 6.26
C GLN A 41 3.86 14.01 6.03
N LYS A 42 2.55 14.26 5.96
CA LYS A 42 1.55 13.22 5.73
C LYS A 42 1.65 12.65 4.32
N GLU A 43 1.75 13.49 3.31
CA GLU A 43 1.93 13.10 1.91
C GLU A 43 3.28 12.41 1.66
N GLY A 44 4.34 12.79 2.37
CA GLY A 44 5.66 12.16 2.25
C GLY A 44 5.76 10.79 2.93
N LEU A 45 4.99 10.55 4.01
CA LEU A 45 5.02 9.29 4.76
C LEU A 45 3.99 8.26 4.28
N GLU A 46 2.91 8.71 3.65
CA GLU A 46 1.83 7.83 3.21
C GLU A 46 2.29 6.76 2.19
N PRO A 47 3.12 7.06 1.17
CA PRO A 47 3.63 6.05 0.24
C PRO A 47 4.49 4.98 0.94
N VAL A 48 5.30 5.39 1.92
CA VAL A 48 6.13 4.47 2.71
C VAL A 48 5.25 3.55 3.57
N ARG A 49 4.19 4.10 4.18
CA ARG A 49 3.22 3.34 4.96
C ARG A 49 2.49 2.31 4.10
N GLN A 50 2.06 2.70 2.90
CA GLN A 50 1.36 1.82 1.96
C GLN A 50 2.29 0.72 1.44
N PHE A 51 3.53 1.06 1.09
CA PHE A 51 4.55 0.07 0.72
C PHE A 51 4.82 -0.93 1.85
N HIS A 52 4.93 -0.47 3.11
CA HIS A 52 5.08 -1.36 4.25
C HIS A 52 3.88 -2.30 4.44
N GLY A 53 2.65 -1.80 4.26
CA GLY A 53 1.45 -2.64 4.30
C GLY A 53 1.49 -3.75 3.26
N MET A 54 1.81 -3.40 2.02
CA MET A 54 1.98 -4.35 0.91
C MET A 54 3.07 -5.38 1.23
N ALA A 55 4.22 -4.96 1.75
CA ALA A 55 5.33 -5.87 2.07
C ALA A 55 4.95 -6.89 3.16
N VAL A 56 4.20 -6.46 4.18
CA VAL A 56 3.70 -7.36 5.23
C VAL A 56 2.70 -8.36 4.66
N GLU A 57 1.78 -7.90 3.82
CA GLU A 57 0.81 -8.78 3.16
C GLU A 57 1.51 -9.80 2.24
N ALA A 58 2.49 -9.35 1.45
CA ALA A 58 3.31 -10.22 0.61
C ALA A 58 4.03 -11.29 1.43
N PHE A 59 4.62 -10.89 2.56
CA PHE A 59 5.26 -11.81 3.49
C PHE A 59 4.27 -12.83 4.06
N GLU A 60 3.07 -12.39 4.49
CA GLU A 60 2.03 -13.29 4.98
C GLU A 60 1.64 -14.32 3.91
N GLN A 61 1.41 -13.88 2.67
CA GLN A 61 1.04 -14.76 1.58
C GLN A 61 2.12 -15.81 1.31
N VAL A 62 3.39 -15.41 1.24
CA VAL A 62 4.53 -16.35 1.07
C VAL A 62 4.61 -17.32 2.25
N ALA A 63 4.50 -16.83 3.48
CA ALA A 63 4.57 -17.66 4.69
C ALA A 63 3.45 -18.71 4.72
N ARG A 64 2.22 -18.34 4.36
CA ARG A 64 1.08 -19.26 4.28
C ARG A 64 1.27 -20.32 3.20
N LYS A 65 1.82 -19.95 2.03
CA LYS A 65 2.15 -20.91 0.96
C LYS A 65 3.24 -21.89 1.39
N ASN A 66 4.29 -21.41 2.04
CA ASN A 66 5.35 -22.26 2.60
C ASN A 66 4.78 -23.25 3.61
N TYR A 67 3.94 -22.76 4.54
CA TYR A 67 3.29 -23.60 5.53
C TYR A 67 2.45 -24.71 4.89
N ALA A 68 1.66 -24.37 3.87
CA ALA A 68 0.85 -25.34 3.14
C ALA A 68 1.71 -26.39 2.41
N PHE A 69 2.78 -25.96 1.74
CA PHE A 69 3.73 -26.88 1.08
C PHE A 69 4.39 -27.84 2.08
N PHE A 70 4.90 -27.32 3.22
CA PHE A 70 5.48 -28.18 4.25
C PHE A 70 4.46 -29.15 4.85
N GLY A 71 3.20 -28.72 5.00
CA GLY A 71 2.11 -29.61 5.38
C GLY A 71 1.96 -30.79 4.40
N ASP A 72 1.93 -30.53 3.10
CA ASP A 72 1.83 -31.57 2.07
C ASP A 72 3.01 -32.56 2.11
N VAL A 73 4.24 -32.05 2.34
CA VAL A 73 5.45 -32.88 2.50
C VAL A 73 5.35 -33.80 3.73
N LEU A 74 4.86 -33.27 4.86
CA LEU A 74 4.70 -34.04 6.08
C LEU A 74 3.63 -35.13 5.92
N GLU A 75 2.50 -34.82 5.30
CA GLU A 75 1.45 -35.81 5.00
C GLU A 75 1.99 -36.94 4.10
N PHE A 76 2.75 -36.59 3.06
CA PHE A 76 3.42 -37.58 2.22
C PHE A 76 4.39 -38.46 3.02
N ALA A 77 5.24 -37.87 3.86
CA ALA A 77 6.18 -38.62 4.69
C ALA A 77 5.47 -39.58 5.67
N VAL A 78 4.38 -39.13 6.28
CA VAL A 78 3.55 -39.98 7.17
C VAL A 78 2.91 -41.12 6.38
N ALA A 79 2.39 -40.86 5.17
CA ALA A 79 1.84 -41.91 4.31
C ALA A 79 2.89 -42.96 3.92
N GLN A 80 4.11 -42.53 3.55
CA GLN A 80 5.23 -43.43 3.25
C GLN A 80 5.66 -44.26 4.46
N ALA A 81 5.67 -43.68 5.67
CA ALA A 81 5.97 -44.42 6.88
C ALA A 81 4.91 -45.50 7.18
N LYS A 82 3.62 -45.16 7.00
CA LYS A 82 2.49 -46.08 7.23
C LYS A 82 2.40 -47.20 6.20
N LEU A 83 2.84 -46.98 4.96
CA LEU A 83 2.85 -47.97 3.88
C LEU A 83 3.49 -49.32 4.31
N THR A 84 4.60 -49.26 5.05
CA THR A 84 5.31 -50.46 5.53
C THR A 84 4.61 -51.19 6.68
N ILE A 85 3.67 -50.53 7.36
CA ILE A 85 2.90 -51.07 8.48
C ILE A 85 1.59 -51.67 7.96
N ASP A 86 0.93 -50.96 7.05
CA ASP A 86 -0.43 -51.27 6.60
C ASP A 86 -0.47 -52.30 5.47
N VAL A 87 0.60 -52.41 4.67
CA VAL A 87 0.65 -53.32 3.51
C VAL A 87 1.77 -54.35 3.64
N ARG A 88 1.37 -55.63 3.63
CA ARG A 88 2.28 -56.78 3.76
C ARG A 88 2.64 -57.44 2.44
N GLU A 89 1.81 -57.22 1.41
CA GLU A 89 2.00 -57.77 0.07
C GLU A 89 2.97 -56.88 -0.74
N PRO A 90 4.13 -57.40 -1.20
CA PRO A 90 5.15 -56.58 -1.87
C PRO A 90 4.64 -55.84 -3.11
N LYS A 91 3.77 -56.48 -3.90
CA LYS A 91 3.19 -55.86 -5.09
C LYS A 91 2.25 -54.72 -4.71
N ALA A 92 1.39 -54.92 -3.72
CA ALA A 92 0.45 -53.90 -3.25
C ALA A 92 1.19 -52.69 -2.65
N LEU A 93 2.30 -52.94 -1.94
CA LEU A 93 3.16 -51.88 -1.40
C LEU A 93 3.75 -51.04 -2.54
N PHE A 94 4.30 -51.69 -3.57
CA PHE A 94 4.85 -50.99 -4.73
C PHE A 94 3.78 -50.17 -5.46
N ASP A 95 2.62 -50.76 -5.75
CA ASP A 95 1.52 -50.08 -6.44
C ASP A 95 1.08 -48.82 -5.67
N GLN A 96 0.98 -48.91 -4.34
CA GLN A 96 0.56 -47.80 -3.49
C GLN A 96 1.68 -46.76 -3.26
N GLN A 97 2.95 -47.16 -3.26
CA GLN A 97 4.09 -46.24 -3.28
C GLN A 97 4.14 -45.43 -4.58
N VAL A 98 3.90 -46.05 -5.73
CA VAL A 98 3.81 -45.36 -7.03
C VAL A 98 2.64 -44.39 -7.04
N ALA A 99 1.46 -44.81 -6.56
CA ALA A 99 0.28 -43.96 -6.50
C ALA A 99 0.51 -42.71 -5.62
N SER A 100 0.98 -42.92 -4.38
CA SER A 100 1.25 -41.81 -3.44
C SER A 100 2.34 -40.86 -3.94
N THR A 101 3.37 -41.38 -4.62
CA THR A 101 4.42 -40.54 -5.24
C THR A 101 3.85 -39.69 -6.37
N LYS A 102 2.96 -40.25 -7.19
CA LYS A 102 2.30 -39.50 -8.26
C LYS A 102 1.41 -38.39 -7.71
N GLU A 103 0.60 -38.68 -6.71
CA GLU A 103 -0.25 -37.69 -6.04
C GLU A 103 0.58 -36.56 -5.43
N PHE A 104 1.69 -36.89 -4.78
CA PHE A 104 2.61 -35.89 -4.26
C PHE A 104 3.25 -35.05 -5.36
N ALA A 105 3.65 -35.64 -6.49
CA ALA A 105 4.18 -34.90 -7.63
C ALA A 105 3.14 -33.90 -8.22
N GLU A 106 1.87 -34.31 -8.28
CA GLU A 106 0.77 -33.42 -8.69
C GLU A 106 0.59 -32.25 -7.70
N LEU A 107 0.68 -32.50 -6.40
CA LEU A 107 0.65 -31.47 -5.36
C LEU A 107 1.83 -30.50 -5.48
N VAL A 108 3.06 -31.00 -5.64
CA VAL A 108 4.26 -30.16 -5.83
C VAL A 108 4.12 -29.27 -7.06
N THR A 109 3.60 -29.82 -8.16
CA THR A 109 3.36 -29.06 -9.39
C THR A 109 2.34 -27.95 -9.16
N LYS A 110 1.23 -28.26 -8.49
CA LYS A 110 0.22 -27.27 -8.10
C LYS A 110 0.84 -26.16 -7.23
N ARG A 111 1.64 -26.51 -6.23
CA ARG A 111 2.32 -25.53 -5.36
C ARG A 111 3.26 -24.63 -6.15
N ALA A 112 4.03 -25.20 -7.09
CA ALA A 112 4.89 -24.39 -7.96
C ALA A 112 4.08 -23.36 -8.77
N THR A 113 2.93 -23.75 -9.33
CA THR A 113 2.02 -22.82 -10.01
C THR A 113 1.52 -21.72 -9.07
N GLU A 114 1.14 -22.06 -7.84
CA GLU A 114 0.70 -21.07 -6.85
C GLU A 114 1.79 -20.03 -6.52
N TYR A 115 3.08 -20.41 -6.50
CA TYR A 115 4.18 -19.45 -6.32
C TYR A 115 4.40 -18.54 -7.54
N VAL A 116 4.23 -19.07 -8.74
CA VAL A 116 4.31 -18.28 -9.98
C VAL A 116 3.19 -17.25 -10.01
N GLU A 117 1.97 -17.64 -9.66
CA GLU A 117 0.82 -16.73 -9.56
C GLU A 117 1.02 -15.67 -8.49
N LEU A 118 1.52 -16.05 -7.32
CA LEU A 118 1.86 -15.11 -6.25
C LEU A 118 2.90 -14.09 -6.72
N GLY A 119 3.97 -14.56 -7.38
CA GLY A 119 5.00 -13.67 -7.93
C GLY A 119 4.44 -12.65 -8.92
N LYS A 120 3.54 -13.07 -9.82
CA LYS A 120 2.86 -12.17 -10.77
C LYS A 120 1.98 -11.16 -10.05
N SER A 121 1.16 -11.60 -9.09
CA SER A 121 0.29 -10.71 -8.32
C SER A 121 1.08 -9.66 -7.52
N LEU A 122 2.20 -10.06 -6.92
CA LEU A 122 3.09 -9.13 -6.21
C LEU A 122 3.76 -8.13 -7.16
N GLN A 123 4.17 -8.57 -8.34
CA GLN A 123 4.74 -7.69 -9.36
C GLN A 123 3.71 -6.63 -9.82
N GLU A 124 2.49 -7.06 -10.11
CA GLU A 124 1.38 -6.17 -10.52
C GLU A 124 1.08 -5.16 -9.41
N THR A 125 0.86 -5.63 -8.17
CA THR A 125 0.57 -4.77 -7.02
C THR A 125 1.69 -3.76 -6.75
N THR A 126 2.95 -4.19 -6.87
CA THR A 126 4.11 -3.29 -6.67
C THR A 126 4.20 -2.24 -7.78
N SER A 127 3.96 -2.63 -9.02
CA SER A 127 3.99 -1.71 -10.17
C SER A 127 2.88 -0.67 -10.05
N ASP A 128 1.68 -1.09 -9.69
CA ASP A 128 0.53 -0.19 -9.47
C ASP A 128 0.81 0.82 -8.36
N LEU A 129 1.43 0.39 -7.26
CA LEU A 129 1.80 1.27 -6.15
C LEU A 129 2.87 2.30 -6.57
N ILE A 130 3.89 1.87 -7.32
CA ILE A 130 4.90 2.78 -7.87
C ILE A 130 4.26 3.81 -8.80
N ASP A 131 3.41 3.37 -9.73
CA ASP A 131 2.77 4.26 -10.68
C ASP A 131 1.87 5.28 -9.97
N LYS A 132 1.05 4.81 -9.03
CA LYS A 132 0.07 5.65 -8.32
C LYS A 132 0.71 6.62 -7.34
N ASP A 133 1.70 6.19 -6.56
CA ASP A 133 2.19 6.96 -5.41
C ASP A 133 3.52 7.67 -5.66
N PHE A 134 4.23 7.34 -6.75
CA PHE A 134 5.48 8.01 -7.12
C PHE A 134 5.42 8.65 -8.51
N VAL A 135 4.97 7.93 -9.53
CA VAL A 135 5.02 8.43 -10.93
C VAL A 135 3.94 9.47 -11.19
N GLU A 136 2.68 9.17 -10.87
CA GLU A 136 1.54 10.07 -11.11
C GLU A 136 1.63 11.41 -10.35
N PRO A 137 2.06 11.46 -9.07
CA PRO A 137 2.27 12.72 -8.36
C PRO A 137 3.35 13.59 -9.03
N VAL A 138 4.46 12.98 -9.49
CA VAL A 138 5.54 13.70 -10.20
C VAL A 138 5.03 14.25 -11.54
N LYS A 139 4.27 13.46 -12.31
CA LYS A 139 3.66 13.93 -13.56
C LYS A 139 2.69 15.09 -13.32
N LYS A 140 1.82 15.00 -12.30
CA LYS A 140 0.89 16.07 -11.93
C LYS A 140 1.62 17.33 -11.51
N ALA A 141 2.69 17.20 -10.71
CA ALA A 141 3.52 18.33 -10.30
C ALA A 141 4.19 19.01 -11.50
N ALA A 142 4.76 18.24 -12.44
CA ALA A 142 5.38 18.74 -13.65
C ALA A 142 4.37 19.47 -14.58
N ALA A 143 3.16 18.91 -14.74
CA ALA A 143 2.09 19.53 -15.51
C ALA A 143 1.59 20.85 -14.87
N ALA A 144 1.48 20.88 -13.54
CA ALA A 144 1.10 22.09 -12.81
C ALA A 144 2.18 23.19 -12.91
N SER A 145 3.47 22.84 -12.87
CA SER A 145 4.55 23.81 -13.05
C SER A 145 4.61 24.37 -14.48
N ALA A 146 4.35 23.54 -15.50
CA ALA A 146 4.31 23.99 -16.90
C ALA A 146 3.15 24.97 -17.15
N LYS A 147 1.99 24.74 -16.55
CA LYS A 147 0.81 25.62 -16.68
C LYS A 147 0.94 26.94 -15.92
N LYS A 148 1.88 27.04 -14.97
CA LYS A 148 2.15 28.25 -14.19
C LYS A 148 3.23 29.14 -14.83
N ALA A 149 3.97 28.59 -15.79
CA ALA A 149 5.03 29.27 -16.54
C ALA A 149 4.56 29.79 -17.92
N ALA A 150 3.33 29.44 -18.33
CA ALA A 150 2.63 29.96 -19.51
C ALA A 150 1.58 31.00 -19.11
#